data_AF-A0A9E7BAS4-F1
#
_entry.id   AF-A0A9E7BAS4-F1
#
_cell.length_a   1.000
_cell.length_b   1.000
_cell.length_c   1.000
_cell.angle_alpha   90.00
_cell.angle_beta   90.00
_cell.angle_gamma   90.00
#
_symmetry.space_group_name_H-M   'P 1'
#
loop_
_entity.id
_entity.type
_entity.pdbx_description
1 polymer ?
#
loop_
_entity_poly.entity_id
_entity_poly.type
_entity_poly.pdbx_seq_one_letter_code
_entity_poly.pdbx_strand_id
1 'polypeptide(L)'
;MDTAQMTDRIARGRGFIAALDQSGGSTPKALSLYGVEPSEYDGEEAMFAEVQAMRARIMQAPDFTSDKVIGAILFERTMGEVVAGKPVPHYLWEERGVVPFLKVDKGLAAEADGVQLMKPMPELGDLLARAKAAGIFGTKMR
;
A
#
# COMPACT_ATOMS: atom_id res chain seq x y z
N MET A 1 -4.08 -0.54 17.70
CA MET A 1 -3.62 -1.82 17.12
C MET A 1 -2.42 -2.31 17.90
N ASP A 2 -2.33 -3.62 18.14
CA ASP A 2 -1.27 -4.22 18.96
C ASP A 2 -0.03 -4.56 18.11
N THR A 3 1.03 -3.77 18.28
CA THR A 3 2.30 -3.96 17.56
C THR A 3 2.97 -5.30 17.89
N ALA A 4 2.78 -5.86 19.09
CA ALA A 4 3.37 -7.15 19.47
C ALA A 4 2.73 -8.29 18.67
N GLN A 5 1.40 -8.27 18.51
CA GLN A 5 0.69 -9.25 17.67
C GLN A 5 1.08 -9.14 16.19
N MET A 6 1.20 -7.92 15.67
CA MET A 6 1.67 -7.69 14.29
C MET A 6 3.12 -8.18 14.10
N THR A 7 3.98 -7.97 15.09
CA THR A 7 5.38 -8.44 15.08
C THR A 7 5.43 -9.97 15.04
N ASP A 8 4.65 -10.65 15.88
CA ASP A 8 4.58 -12.11 15.89
C ASP A 8 4.06 -12.65 14.55
N ARG A 9 3.03 -12.01 13.98
CA ARG A 9 2.48 -12.36 12.67
C ARG A 9 3.51 -12.25 11.56
N ILE A 10 4.31 -11.19 11.53
CA ILE A 10 5.35 -11.01 10.51
C ILE A 10 6.54 -11.95 10.73
N ALA A 11 6.90 -12.22 11.97
CA ALA A 11 8.03 -13.10 12.28
C ALA A 11 7.73 -14.59 12.06
N ARG A 12 6.49 -15.02 12.30
CA ARG A 12 6.13 -16.46 12.37
C ARG A 12 4.97 -16.87 11.46
N GLY A 13 4.21 -15.91 10.94
CA GLY A 13 3.09 -16.18 10.04
C GLY A 13 3.55 -16.89 8.77
N ARG A 14 2.78 -17.90 8.35
CA ARG A 14 3.03 -18.60 7.09
C ARG A 14 2.21 -17.92 6.00
N GLY A 15 2.89 -17.31 5.04
CA GLY A 15 2.24 -16.62 3.94
C GLY A 15 3.18 -15.67 3.23
N PHE A 16 2.61 -14.69 2.55
CA PHE A 16 3.34 -13.67 1.80
C PHE A 16 2.78 -12.27 2.05
N ILE A 17 3.51 -11.27 1.57
CA ILE A 17 3.10 -9.85 1.62
C ILE A 17 2.59 -9.43 0.25
N ALA A 18 1.39 -8.85 0.20
CA ALA A 18 0.80 -8.31 -1.02
C ALA A 18 1.25 -6.86 -1.24
N ALA A 19 1.83 -6.55 -2.41
CA ALA A 19 2.24 -5.21 -2.77
C ALA A 19 1.11 -4.44 -3.50
N LEU A 20 0.47 -3.51 -2.78
CA LEU A 20 -0.59 -2.63 -3.28
C LEU A 20 -0.11 -1.15 -3.35
N ASP A 21 1.20 -0.96 -3.53
CA ASP A 21 1.93 0.31 -3.36
C ASP A 21 2.27 1.04 -4.66
N GLN A 22 1.51 0.78 -5.74
CA GLN A 22 1.71 1.49 -7.01
C GLN A 22 1.51 3.00 -6.80
N SER A 23 2.56 3.76 -7.12
CA SER A 23 2.52 5.23 -7.13
C SER A 23 1.78 5.74 -8.37
N GLY A 24 1.43 7.03 -8.40
CA GLY A 24 0.72 7.66 -9.53
C GLY A 24 1.30 7.30 -10.91
N GLY A 25 2.62 7.42 -11.10
CA GLY A 25 3.26 7.08 -12.38
C GLY A 25 3.20 5.60 -12.79
N SER A 26 2.86 4.67 -11.88
CA SER A 26 2.70 3.24 -12.18
C SER A 26 1.23 2.80 -12.20
N THR A 27 0.31 3.66 -11.74
CA THR A 27 -1.12 3.39 -11.68
C THR A 27 -1.74 3.13 -13.06
N PRO A 28 -1.48 3.91 -14.12
CA PRO A 28 -2.09 3.66 -15.43
C PRO A 28 -1.82 2.24 -15.95
N LYS A 29 -0.57 1.78 -15.83
CA LYS A 29 -0.18 0.43 -16.24
C LYS A 29 -0.90 -0.64 -15.41
N ALA A 30 -1.03 -0.43 -14.10
CA ALA A 30 -1.72 -1.38 -13.23
C ALA A 30 -3.21 -1.47 -13.58
N LEU A 31 -3.86 -0.33 -13.87
CA LEU A 31 -5.26 -0.27 -14.29
C LEU A 31 -5.48 -0.94 -15.65
N SER A 32 -4.65 -0.67 -16.67
CA SER A 32 -4.78 -1.35 -17.97
C SER A 32 -4.62 -2.87 -17.85
N LEU A 33 -3.66 -3.35 -17.04
CA LEU A 33 -3.50 -4.79 -16.78
C LEU A 33 -4.70 -5.40 -16.03
N TYR A 34 -5.44 -4.58 -15.30
CA TYR A 34 -6.66 -4.96 -14.62
C TYR A 34 -7.92 -4.83 -15.52
N GLY A 35 -7.78 -4.26 -16.72
CA GLY A 35 -8.84 -4.07 -17.70
C GLY A 35 -9.57 -2.73 -17.62
N VAL A 36 -8.94 -1.71 -17.02
CA VAL A 36 -9.42 -0.32 -17.01
C VAL A 36 -8.46 0.54 -17.83
N GLU A 37 -8.89 0.97 -19.00
CA GLU A 37 -8.09 1.70 -19.98
C GLU A 37 -8.01 3.21 -19.68
N PRO A 38 -6.95 3.91 -20.14
CA PRO A 38 -6.80 5.35 -19.93
C PRO A 38 -7.93 6.22 -20.47
N SER A 39 -8.73 5.71 -21.42
CA SER A 39 -9.91 6.41 -21.93
C SER A 39 -11.13 6.35 -21.00
N GLU A 40 -11.10 5.52 -19.95
CA GLU A 40 -12.23 5.29 -19.04
C GLU A 40 -12.21 6.21 -17.81
N TYR A 41 -11.14 6.99 -17.61
CA TYR A 41 -11.03 7.99 -16.56
C TYR A 41 -10.47 9.31 -17.10
N ASP A 42 -10.95 10.42 -16.56
CA ASP A 42 -10.48 11.76 -16.93
C ASP A 42 -9.69 12.39 -15.78
N GLY A 43 -8.40 12.58 -16.03
CA GLY A 43 -7.48 13.17 -15.08
C GLY A 43 -7.04 12.26 -13.92
N GLU A 44 -6.19 12.83 -13.07
CA GLU A 44 -5.48 12.11 -12.01
C GLU A 44 -6.42 11.70 -10.86
N GLU A 45 -7.42 12.53 -10.53
CA GLU A 45 -8.37 12.22 -9.47
C GLU A 45 -9.21 10.98 -9.80
N ALA A 46 -9.77 10.91 -11.01
CA ALA A 46 -10.53 9.76 -11.48
C ALA A 46 -9.65 8.50 -11.55
N MET A 47 -8.42 8.61 -12.07
CA MET A 47 -7.45 7.51 -12.08
C MET A 47 -7.19 6.95 -10.67
N PHE A 48 -7.03 7.82 -9.67
CA PHE A 48 -6.83 7.37 -8.29
C PHE A 48 -8.09 6.79 -7.64
N ALA A 49 -9.28 7.25 -8.04
CA ALA A 49 -10.53 6.62 -7.62
C ALA A 49 -10.62 5.18 -8.16
N GLU A 50 -10.28 4.97 -9.44
CA GLU A 50 -10.28 3.63 -10.06
C GLU A 50 -9.28 2.68 -9.40
N VAL A 51 -8.04 3.13 -9.15
CA VAL A 51 -7.04 2.27 -8.49
C VAL A 51 -7.44 1.97 -7.05
N GLN A 52 -8.11 2.91 -6.37
CA GLN A 52 -8.63 2.69 -5.03
C GLN A 52 -9.80 1.69 -5.06
N ALA A 53 -10.69 1.75 -6.04
CA ALA A 53 -11.75 0.77 -6.23
C ALA A 53 -11.19 -0.64 -6.48
N MET A 54 -10.17 -0.76 -7.35
CA MET A 54 -9.43 -2.01 -7.57
C MET A 54 -8.84 -2.55 -6.25
N ARG A 55 -8.11 -1.71 -5.49
CA ARG A 55 -7.50 -2.10 -4.21
C ARG A 55 -8.55 -2.53 -3.18
N ALA A 56 -9.65 -1.77 -3.07
CA ALA A 56 -10.76 -2.10 -2.18
C ALA A 56 -11.39 -3.45 -2.54
N ARG A 57 -11.53 -3.76 -3.84
CA ARG A 57 -12.01 -5.08 -4.29
C ARG A 57 -11.06 -6.21 -3.88
N ILE A 58 -9.74 -6.02 -4.07
CA ILE A 58 -8.72 -7.00 -3.66
C ILE A 58 -8.75 -7.23 -2.15
N MET A 59 -8.74 -6.17 -1.35
CA MET A 59 -8.77 -6.26 0.12
C MET A 59 -10.06 -6.92 0.63
N GLN A 60 -11.17 -6.78 -0.10
CA GLN A 60 -12.44 -7.37 0.26
C GLN A 60 -12.64 -8.81 -0.24
N ALA A 61 -11.72 -9.32 -1.08
CA ALA A 61 -11.84 -10.66 -1.64
C ALA A 61 -11.87 -11.72 -0.52
N PRO A 62 -12.67 -12.80 -0.66
CA PRO A 62 -12.77 -13.85 0.36
C PRO A 62 -11.42 -14.48 0.74
N ASP A 63 -10.51 -14.63 -0.23
CA ASP A 63 -9.17 -15.20 -0.04
C ASP A 63 -8.13 -14.20 0.49
N PHE A 64 -8.46 -12.91 0.63
CA PHE A 64 -7.54 -11.90 1.15
C PHE A 64 -7.57 -11.88 2.68
N THR A 65 -7.05 -12.94 3.29
CA THR A 65 -7.02 -13.14 4.73
C THR A 65 -5.63 -13.53 5.21
N SER A 66 -5.44 -13.48 6.53
CA SER A 66 -4.20 -13.88 7.20
C SER A 66 -3.80 -15.35 7.04
N ASP A 67 -4.64 -16.18 6.40
CA ASP A 67 -4.34 -17.58 6.08
C ASP A 67 -3.25 -17.70 4.99
N LYS A 68 -3.16 -16.69 4.11
CA LYS A 68 -2.19 -16.65 3.00
C LYS A 68 -1.45 -15.30 2.92
N VAL A 69 -2.15 -14.20 3.17
CA VAL A 69 -1.60 -12.84 3.09
C VAL A 69 -1.34 -12.34 4.49
N ILE A 70 -0.07 -12.29 4.92
CA ILE A 70 0.28 -11.89 6.28
C ILE A 70 0.58 -10.39 6.40
N GLY A 71 0.78 -9.71 5.27
CA GLY A 71 0.97 -8.26 5.22
C GLY A 71 0.56 -7.66 3.90
N ALA A 72 0.31 -6.36 3.88
CA ALA A 72 0.02 -5.60 2.66
C ALA A 72 0.74 -4.26 2.65
N ILE A 73 1.40 -3.92 1.55
CA ILE A 73 2.13 -2.65 1.39
C ILE A 73 1.22 -1.67 0.66
N LEU A 74 1.02 -0.50 1.25
CA LEU A 74 0.12 0.54 0.75
C LEU A 74 0.87 1.69 0.11
N PHE A 75 0.20 2.34 -0.83
CA PHE A 75 0.56 3.68 -1.27
C PHE A 75 0.01 4.72 -0.29
N GLU A 76 0.70 5.86 -0.15
CA GLU A 76 0.36 6.92 0.81
C GLU A 76 -1.09 7.40 0.68
N ARG A 77 -1.59 7.58 -0.55
CA ARG A 77 -3.00 7.97 -0.75
C ARG A 77 -3.96 6.92 -0.18
N THR A 78 -3.76 5.64 -0.51
CA THR A 78 -4.60 4.53 -0.02
C THR A 78 -4.57 4.37 1.50
N MET A 79 -3.48 4.74 2.18
CA MET A 79 -3.45 4.78 3.65
C MET A 79 -4.50 5.75 4.22
N GLY A 80 -4.79 6.86 3.52
CA GLY A 80 -5.80 7.85 3.91
C GLY A 80 -7.24 7.51 3.51
N GLU A 81 -7.44 6.40 2.80
CA GLU A 81 -8.76 6.00 2.27
C GLU A 81 -9.52 5.09 3.25
N VAL A 82 -10.78 4.82 2.92
CA VAL A 82 -11.70 3.97 3.68
C VAL A 82 -12.10 2.75 2.85
N VAL A 83 -12.19 1.57 3.48
CA VAL A 83 -12.73 0.34 2.92
C VAL A 83 -13.73 -0.26 3.91
N ALA A 84 -14.93 -0.62 3.42
CA ALA A 84 -16.01 -1.17 4.24
C ALA A 84 -16.29 -0.35 5.53
N GLY A 85 -16.24 0.98 5.43
CA GLY A 85 -16.49 1.89 6.56
C GLY A 85 -15.33 2.03 7.55
N LYS A 86 -14.17 1.39 7.33
CA LYS A 86 -12.99 1.49 8.18
C LYS A 86 -11.80 2.13 7.44
N PRO A 87 -10.95 2.91 8.12
CA PRO A 87 -9.65 3.32 7.55
C PRO A 87 -8.87 2.09 7.06
N VAL A 88 -8.23 2.18 5.90
CA VAL A 88 -7.60 1.01 5.25
C VAL A 88 -6.65 0.23 6.16
N PRO A 89 -5.70 0.85 6.91
CA PRO A 89 -4.82 0.09 7.80
C PRO A 89 -5.58 -0.70 8.87
N HIS A 90 -6.65 -0.11 9.40
CA HIS A 90 -7.52 -0.74 10.39
C HIS A 90 -8.33 -1.89 9.79
N TYR A 91 -8.89 -1.70 8.60
CA TYR A 91 -9.60 -2.77 7.88
C TYR A 91 -8.70 -4.00 7.67
N LEU A 92 -7.48 -3.78 7.17
CA LEU A 92 -6.51 -4.85 6.93
C LEU A 92 -6.22 -5.64 8.21
N TRP A 93 -5.97 -4.96 9.32
CA TRP A 93 -5.63 -5.64 10.57
C TRP A 93 -6.86 -6.28 11.22
N GLU A 94 -7.92 -5.51 11.45
CA GLU A 94 -9.06 -5.92 12.29
C GLU A 94 -9.97 -6.93 11.58
N GLU A 95 -10.19 -6.77 10.27
CA GLU A 95 -11.10 -7.64 9.51
C GLU A 95 -10.36 -8.77 8.80
N ARG A 96 -9.11 -8.54 8.40
CA ARG A 96 -8.36 -9.51 7.57
C ARG A 96 -7.19 -10.17 8.28
N GLY A 97 -6.75 -9.64 9.43
CA GLY A 97 -5.54 -10.09 10.13
C GLY A 97 -4.24 -9.84 9.34
N VAL A 98 -4.29 -8.91 8.37
CA VAL A 98 -3.20 -8.56 7.46
C VAL A 98 -2.45 -7.35 8.03
N VAL A 99 -1.13 -7.46 8.18
CA VAL A 99 -0.32 -6.38 8.76
C VAL A 99 -0.07 -5.27 7.73
N PRO A 100 -0.41 -4.00 8.04
CA PRO A 100 -0.29 -2.91 7.07
C PRO A 100 1.13 -2.31 7.04
N PHE A 101 1.69 -2.17 5.85
CA PHE A 101 2.95 -1.49 5.56
C PHE A 101 2.73 -0.29 4.66
N LEU A 102 3.68 0.65 4.66
CA LEU A 102 3.64 1.82 3.78
C LEU A 102 4.89 1.93 2.91
N LYS A 103 4.70 2.14 1.60
CA LYS A 103 5.79 2.58 0.73
C LYS A 103 6.13 4.03 1.04
N VAL A 104 7.39 4.30 1.36
CA VAL A 104 7.86 5.64 1.73
C VAL A 104 8.80 6.29 0.70
N ASP A 105 9.33 5.52 -0.25
CA ASP A 105 10.21 6.06 -1.30
C ASP A 105 9.47 7.04 -2.24
N LYS A 106 10.19 8.07 -2.70
CA LYS A 106 9.71 9.05 -3.67
C LYS A 106 10.24 8.77 -5.09
N GLY A 107 10.54 7.50 -5.36
CA GLY A 107 11.12 7.03 -6.61
C GLY A 107 12.65 7.14 -6.66
N LEU A 108 13.19 6.84 -7.83
CA LEU A 108 14.61 6.71 -8.08
C LEU A 108 15.19 7.99 -8.72
N ALA A 109 16.42 8.32 -8.36
CA ALA A 109 17.25 9.32 -9.02
C ALA A 109 17.69 8.83 -10.42
N ALA A 110 18.30 9.73 -11.19
CA ALA A 110 18.96 9.35 -12.44
C ALA A 110 20.04 8.29 -12.17
N GLU A 111 20.25 7.40 -13.12
CA GLU A 111 21.29 6.39 -13.03
C GLU A 111 22.68 7.05 -13.00
N ALA A 112 23.50 6.61 -12.05
CA ALA A 112 24.90 6.97 -11.94
C ALA A 112 25.67 5.74 -11.46
N ASP A 113 26.85 5.50 -12.02
CA ASP A 113 27.73 4.38 -11.62
C ASP A 113 27.04 3.00 -11.67
N GLY A 114 26.11 2.81 -12.62
CA GLY A 114 25.38 1.56 -12.82
C GLY A 114 24.31 1.27 -11.76
N VAL A 115 23.95 2.25 -10.93
CA VAL A 115 22.89 2.12 -9.91
C VAL A 115 21.93 3.31 -9.96
N GLN A 116 20.74 3.11 -9.40
CA GLN A 116 19.77 4.18 -9.19
C GLN A 116 19.51 4.32 -7.70
N LEU A 117 19.99 5.42 -7.09
CA LEU A 117 19.69 5.72 -5.70
C LEU A 117 18.24 6.20 -5.55
N MET A 118 17.70 6.08 -4.35
CA MET A 118 16.42 6.71 -4.01
C MET A 118 16.57 8.23 -4.04
N LYS A 119 15.52 8.94 -4.49
CA LYS A 119 15.46 10.40 -4.36
C LYS A 119 15.49 10.83 -2.88
N PRO A 120 16.06 12.00 -2.55
CA PRO A 120 15.97 12.55 -1.20
C PRO A 120 14.52 12.64 -0.69
N MET A 121 14.32 12.38 0.59
CA MET A 121 13.01 12.39 1.25
C MET A 121 13.04 13.28 2.50
N PRO A 122 13.15 14.61 2.36
CA PRO A 122 13.27 15.51 3.51
C PRO A 122 12.09 15.41 4.49
N GLU A 123 10.90 15.08 3.98
CA GLU A 123 9.65 14.95 4.75
C GLU A 123 9.41 13.53 5.29
N LEU A 124 10.40 12.63 5.27
CA LEU A 124 10.23 11.24 5.71
C LEU A 124 9.75 11.17 7.17
N GLY A 125 10.29 12.01 8.06
CA GLY A 125 9.89 12.05 9.47
C GLY A 125 8.40 12.29 9.66
N ASP A 126 7.85 13.29 8.94
CA ASP A 126 6.43 13.64 9.01
C ASP A 126 5.54 12.55 8.43
N LEU A 127 5.98 11.91 7.34
CA LEU A 127 5.30 10.75 6.76
C LEU A 127 5.25 9.58 7.76
N LEU A 128 6.35 9.27 8.43
CA LEU A 128 6.41 8.19 9.42
C LEU A 128 5.53 8.49 10.63
N ALA A 129 5.46 9.74 11.09
CA ALA A 129 4.57 10.15 12.17
C ALA A 129 3.09 9.93 11.81
N ARG A 130 2.68 10.35 10.61
CA ARG A 130 1.32 10.11 10.09
C ARG A 130 1.03 8.62 9.91
N ALA A 131 1.97 7.87 9.35
CA ALA A 131 1.85 6.43 9.15
C ALA A 131 1.64 5.69 10.48
N LYS A 132 2.44 6.01 11.49
CA LYS A 132 2.29 5.46 12.85
C LYS A 132 0.94 5.81 13.47
N ALA A 133 0.48 7.06 13.32
CA ALA A 133 -0.82 7.50 13.82
C ALA A 133 -2.00 6.79 13.13
N ALA A 134 -1.89 6.52 11.82
CA ALA A 134 -2.82 5.70 11.06
C ALA A 134 -2.68 4.19 11.35
N GLY A 135 -1.66 3.82 12.14
CA GLY A 135 -1.42 2.47 12.59
C GLY A 135 -0.77 1.53 11.57
N ILE A 136 -0.01 2.10 10.64
CA ILE A 136 0.97 1.35 9.84
C ILE A 136 2.00 0.70 10.77
N PHE A 137 2.29 -0.57 10.52
CA PHE A 137 3.26 -1.36 11.29
C PHE A 137 4.70 -1.10 10.85
N GLY A 138 4.94 -1.08 9.53
CA GLY A 138 6.28 -0.98 8.96
C GLY A 138 6.29 -0.29 7.62
N THR A 139 7.47 -0.16 7.03
CA THR A 139 7.64 0.55 5.75
C THR A 139 8.36 -0.30 4.73
N LYS A 140 8.24 0.12 3.47
CA LYS A 140 9.00 -0.41 2.34
C LYS A 140 9.58 0.76 1.55
N MET A 141 10.77 0.54 1.03
CA MET A 141 11.45 1.42 0.08
C MET A 141 12.07 0.56 -1.01
N ARG A 142 11.97 1.00 -2.25
CA ARG A 142 12.57 0.32 -3.41
C ARG A 142 13.86 0.98 -3.82
#